data_AF-A0AAX6I545-F1
#
_entry.id   AF-A0AAX6I545-F1
#
_cell.length_a   1.000
_cell.length_b   1.000
_cell.length_c   1.000
_cell.angle_alpha   90.00
_cell.angle_beta   90.00
_cell.angle_gamma   90.00
#
_symmetry.space_group_name_H-M   'P 1'
#
loop_
_entity.id
_entity.type
_entity.pdbx_description
1 polymer ?
#
loop_
_entity_poly.entity_id
_entity_poly.type
_entity_poly.pdbx_seq_one_letter_code
_entity_poly.pdbx_strand_id
1 'polypeptide(L)' 'MSDEEHHFESKADDGASKTYPQQAGTIRKNGYIVIKYHPCKVVEVLTSKTGKHAAMQSALCCYRYFYCKKN' A
#
# COMPACT_ATOMS: atom_id res chain seq x y z
N MET A 1 17.63 14.54 -46.70
CA MET A 1 18.39 13.27 -46.59
C MET A 1 19.42 13.50 -45.48
N SER A 2 19.24 13.12 -44.22
CA SER A 2 18.35 12.14 -43.61
C SER A 2 17.77 12.71 -42.31
N ASP A 3 16.49 12.40 -42.12
CA ASP A 3 15.66 12.61 -40.95
C ASP A 3 16.04 11.55 -39.91
N GLU A 4 16.41 11.94 -38.68
CA GLU A 4 16.60 10.95 -37.61
C GLU A 4 16.09 11.53 -36.28
N GLU A 5 14.78 11.79 -36.25
CA GLU A 5 13.98 11.82 -35.02
C GLU A 5 14.06 10.45 -34.33
N HIS A 6 14.76 10.36 -33.20
CA HIS A 6 14.53 9.29 -32.23
C HIS A 6 14.31 9.88 -30.83
N HIS A 7 13.17 10.55 -30.72
CA HIS A 7 12.52 10.84 -29.45
C HIS A 7 11.95 9.54 -28.88
N PHE A 8 12.69 8.87 -27.99
CA PHE A 8 12.16 7.74 -27.22
C PHE A 8 12.51 7.89 -25.74
N GLU A 9 12.10 9.02 -25.14
CA GLU A 9 11.85 9.05 -23.69
C GLU A 9 10.53 8.32 -23.37
N SER A 10 10.43 7.06 -23.77
CA SER A 10 9.44 6.16 -23.17
C SER A 10 9.99 5.77 -21.81
N LYS A 11 9.85 6.65 -20.81
CA LYS A 11 9.88 6.24 -19.40
C LYS A 11 8.68 5.31 -19.19
N ALA A 12 8.83 4.07 -19.61
CA ALA A 12 7.95 2.99 -19.25
C ALA A 12 8.04 2.85 -17.73
N ASP A 13 7.04 3.37 -17.01
CA ASP A 13 6.74 2.97 -15.64
C ASP A 13 6.24 1.52 -15.72
N ASP A 14 7.15 0.62 -16.07
CA ASP A 14 6.93 -0.80 -16.29
C ASP A 14 6.54 -1.42 -14.95
N GLY A 15 5.23 -1.60 -14.77
CA GLY A 15 4.63 -2.75 -14.09
C GLY A 15 4.96 -2.96 -12.61
N ALA A 16 5.72 -2.09 -11.96
CA ALA A 16 6.11 -2.28 -10.57
C ALA A 16 4.91 -2.06 -9.64
N SER A 17 4.59 -3.07 -8.83
CA SER A 17 3.57 -2.93 -7.81
C SER A 17 4.00 -1.87 -6.79
N LYS A 18 3.22 -0.81 -6.63
CA LYS A 18 3.45 0.26 -5.63
C LYS A 18 3.19 -0.19 -4.18
N THR A 19 3.04 -1.49 -3.97
CA THR A 19 2.72 -2.12 -2.69
C THR A 19 3.83 -3.09 -2.33
N TYR A 20 4.23 -3.11 -1.07
CA TYR A 20 5.20 -4.06 -0.53
C TYR A 20 4.57 -4.82 0.65
N PRO A 21 4.93 -6.10 0.85
CA PRO A 21 4.46 -6.86 2.00
C PRO A 21 5.09 -6.31 3.29
N GLN A 22 4.28 -6.18 4.34
CA GLN A 22 4.74 -5.72 5.66
C GLN A 22 4.04 -6.52 6.77
N GLN A 23 4.76 -6.79 7.86
CA GLN A 23 4.19 -7.50 9.02
C GLN A 23 3.11 -6.65 9.69
N ALA A 24 1.95 -7.26 9.96
CA ALA A 24 0.79 -6.57 10.55
C ALA A 24 1.11 -5.89 11.90
N GLY A 25 2.00 -6.48 12.72
CA GLY A 25 2.41 -5.90 14.01
C GLY A 25 3.27 -4.65 13.90
N THR A 26 3.83 -4.34 12.73
CA THR A 26 4.63 -3.12 12.51
C THR A 26 3.79 -1.94 12.03
N ILE A 27 2.52 -2.17 11.70
CA ILE A 27 1.59 -1.14 11.24
C ILE A 27 1.22 -0.22 12.40
N ARG A 28 1.33 1.09 12.16
CA ARG A 28 1.02 2.14 13.14
C ARG A 28 -0.12 3.03 12.64
N LYS A 29 -0.71 3.80 13.56
CA LYS A 29 -1.68 4.85 13.19
C LYS A 29 -1.11 5.76 12.10
N ASN A 30 -1.96 6.19 11.18
CA ASN A 30 -1.63 6.95 9.98
C ASN A 30 -0.80 6.20 8.92
N GLY A 31 -0.52 4.90 9.10
CA GLY A 31 0.05 4.06 8.05
C GLY A 31 -0.93 3.77 6.91
N TYR A 32 -0.40 3.27 5.81
CA TYR A 32 -1.19 2.87 4.63
C TYR A 32 -1.16 1.36 4.50
N ILE A 33 -2.33 0.77 4.28
CA ILE A 33 -2.48 -0.66 3.98
C ILE A 33 -3.45 -0.83 2.82
N VAL A 34 -3.37 -1.98 2.16
CA VAL A 34 -4.31 -2.34 1.10
C VAL A 34 -5.26 -3.41 1.62
N ILE A 35 -6.55 -3.13 1.60
CA ILE A 35 -7.60 -4.09 1.97
C ILE A 35 -8.43 -4.36 0.71
N LYS A 36 -8.50 -5.62 0.26
CA LYS A 36 -9.28 -6.03 -0.93
C LYS A 36 -9.03 -5.12 -2.15
N TYR A 37 -7.76 -4.90 -2.51
CA TYR A 37 -7.34 -4.03 -3.62
C TYR A 37 -7.66 -2.53 -3.47
N HIS A 38 -8.03 -2.10 -2.27
CA HIS A 38 -8.29 -0.69 -1.98
C HIS A 38 -7.26 -0.14 -1.00
N PRO A 39 -6.56 0.96 -1.35
CA PRO A 39 -5.69 1.62 -0.41
C PRO A 39 -6.54 2.27 0.68
N CYS A 40 -6.16 2.00 1.93
CA CYS A 40 -6.82 2.50 3.12
C CYS A 40 -5.78 3.14 4.03
N LYS A 41 -6.16 4.21 4.71
CA LYS A 41 -5.35 4.81 5.78
C LYS A 41 -5.83 4.32 7.14
N VAL A 42 -4.90 3.89 7.96
CA VAL A 42 -5.14 3.36 9.30
C VAL A 42 -5.41 4.51 10.26
N VAL A 43 -6.58 4.49 10.91
CA VAL A 43 -6.95 5.48 11.94
C VAL A 43 -6.60 4.92 13.32
N GLU A 44 -6.88 3.64 13.52
CA GLU A 44 -6.69 2.96 14.80
C GLU A 44 -6.16 1.55 14.62
N VAL A 45 -5.30 1.17 15.56
CA VAL A 45 -4.71 -0.17 15.66
C VAL A 45 -5.06 -0.70 17.03
N LEU A 46 -5.78 -1.81 17.06
CA LEU A 46 -6.10 -2.55 18.27
C LEU A 46 -5.36 -3.88 18.23
N THR A 47 -4.63 -4.21 19.28
CA THR A 47 -3.94 -5.49 19.41
C THR A 47 -4.52 -6.27 20.57
N SER A 48 -4.97 -7.49 20.32
CA SER A 48 -5.50 -8.40 21.33
C SER A 48 -4.64 -9.66 21.43
N LYS A 49 -4.68 -10.27 22.61
CA LYS A 49 -4.04 -11.56 22.89
C LYS A 49 -5.08 -12.53 23.41
N THR A 50 -5.33 -13.61 22.67
CA THR A 50 -6.35 -14.62 23.01
C THR A 50 -5.75 -15.78 23.82
N GLY A 51 -5.13 -15.45 24.97
CA GLY A 51 -4.57 -16.44 25.91
C GLY A 51 -3.08 -16.24 26.21
N LYS A 52 -2.48 -17.06 27.08
CA LYS A 52 -1.10 -16.84 27.58
C LYS A 52 -0.02 -17.07 26.51
N HIS A 53 -0.20 -18.07 25.64
CA HIS A 53 0.76 -18.45 24.60
C HIS A 53 0.25 -18.18 23.16
N ALA A 54 -0.89 -17.51 23.02
CA ALA A 54 -1.44 -17.20 21.71
C ALA A 54 -0.61 -16.11 21.01
N ALA A 55 -0.56 -16.20 19.68
CA ALA A 55 -0.06 -15.13 18.83
C ALA A 55 -0.91 -13.87 19.02
N MET A 56 -0.29 -12.70 18.84
CA MET A 56 -1.02 -11.44 18.89
C MET A 56 -1.87 -11.30 17.63
N GLN A 57 -3.11 -10.85 17.82
CA GLN A 57 -4.00 -10.49 16.73
C GLN A 57 -4.13 -8.97 16.69
N SER A 58 -4.06 -8.38 15.49
CA SER A 58 -4.30 -6.95 15.29
C SER A 58 -5.59 -6.72 14.51
N ALA A 59 -6.48 -5.89 15.04
CA ALA A 59 -7.63 -5.33 14.35
C ALA A 59 -7.33 -3.89 13.94
N LEU A 60 -7.60 -3.56 12.68
CA LEU A 60 -7.27 -2.26 12.09
C LEU A 60 -8.56 -1.57 11.65
N CYS A 61 -8.82 -0.38 12.20
CA CYS A 61 -9.89 0.49 11.71
C CYS A 61 -9.30 1.48 10.70
N CYS A 62 -9.79 1.42 9.47
CA CYS A 62 -9.23 2.18 8.35
C CYS A 62 -10.33 2.83 7.52
N TYR A 63 -10.06 4.01 6.98
CA TYR A 63 -10.90 4.59 5.94
C TYR A 63 -10.28 4.35 4.57
N ARG A 64 -11.16 4.16 3.58
CA ARG A 64 -10.74 4.02 2.18
C ARG A 64 -10.17 5.35 1.70
N TYR A 65 -8.94 5.30 1.20
CA TYR A 65 -8.28 6.46 0.63
C TYR A 65 -8.48 6.43 -0.88
N PHE A 66 -9.12 7.46 -1.43
CA PHE A 66 -9.19 7.60 -2.88
C PHE A 66 -7.87 8.16 -3.38
N TYR A 67 -7.06 7.34 -4.05
CA TYR A 67 -5.97 7.85 -4.86
C TYR A 67 -6.60 8.42 -6.14
N CYS A 68 -6.67 9.75 -6.26
CA CYS A 68 -6.87 10.37 -7.56
C CYS A 68 -5.60 10.11 -8.36
N LYS A 69 -5.59 9.02 -9.13
CA LYS A 69 -4.52 8.79 -10.10
C LYS A 69 -4.71 9.85 -11.18
N LYS A 70 -4.00 10.96 -11.03
CA LYS A 70 -3.92 12.02 -12.04
C LYS A 70 -3.14 11.42 -13.20
N ASN A 71 -3.87 10.90 -14.18
CA ASN A 71 -3.33 10.60 -15.51
C ASN A 71 -3.04 11.91 -16.22
#